data_AF-A0A9X2NJ25-F1
#
_entry.id   AF-A0A9X2NJ25-F1
#
_cell.length_a   1.000
_cell.length_b   1.000
_cell.length_c   1.000
_cell.angle_alpha   90.00
_cell.angle_beta   90.00
_cell.angle_gamma   90.00
#
_symmetry.space_group_name_H-M   'P 1'
#
loop_
_entity.id
_entity.type
_entity.pdbx_description
1 polymer ?
#
loop_
_entity_poly.entity_id
_entity_poly.type
_entity_poly.pdbx_seq_one_letter_code
_entity_poly.pdbx_strand_id
1 'polypeptide(L)'
;MWLPRNGQVIAKIPARKGNRRWLHETVRIRSPQLDGDRWTLPRNCLTRLVIAAIDRYGYVVVCRDMSTLSRCTRACLEATGVDCDCSCLGVHHGADSHGWFERVGEAMVADLGEIKRAVVVYGAQGDSAQPVIYNGELGGRQYRTDPAGRRGWPAAARFICAGCLSEPARVWDHCHTHGFVRAPLCNTCNTRHWGGWQPQHGRAAPSSNLDSSYYRWCPRYGDEGEPPCSK
;
A
#
# COMPACT_ATOMS: atom_id res chain seq x y z
N MET A 1 5.48 -11.49 -11.64
CA MET A 1 5.42 -10.31 -12.55
C MET A 1 6.73 -10.22 -13.29
N TRP A 2 6.72 -9.66 -14.51
CA TRP A 2 7.90 -9.43 -15.32
C TRP A 2 7.93 -7.99 -15.80
N LEU A 3 9.07 -7.32 -15.61
CA LEU A 3 9.40 -6.01 -16.13
C LEU A 3 10.48 -6.17 -17.23
N PRO A 4 10.11 -6.19 -18.52
CA PRO A 4 11.10 -6.14 -19.58
C PRO A 4 11.88 -4.81 -19.53
N ARG A 5 13.10 -4.79 -20.08
CA ARG A 5 13.98 -3.61 -20.14
C ARG A 5 13.22 -2.42 -20.73
N ASN A 6 12.55 -2.66 -21.86
CA ASN A 6 11.68 -1.70 -22.53
C ASN A 6 10.25 -2.25 -22.56
N GLY A 7 9.24 -1.39 -22.42
CA GLY A 7 7.82 -1.75 -22.56
C GLY A 7 7.04 -1.86 -21.24
N GLN A 8 5.96 -2.64 -21.30
CA GLN A 8 4.92 -2.74 -20.26
C GLN A 8 5.19 -3.87 -19.25
N VAL A 9 4.63 -3.73 -18.04
CA VAL A 9 4.67 -4.78 -17.00
C VAL A 9 3.77 -5.92 -17.41
N ILE A 10 4.29 -7.15 -17.37
CA ILE A 10 3.55 -8.38 -17.67
C ILE A 10 3.31 -9.14 -16.35
N ALA A 11 2.07 -9.17 -15.89
CA ALA A 11 1.68 -9.73 -14.61
C ALA A 11 0.79 -10.97 -14.79
N LYS A 12 1.36 -12.16 -14.55
CA LYS A 12 0.56 -13.35 -14.22
C LYS A 12 0.00 -13.16 -12.81
N ILE A 13 -1.32 -13.14 -12.68
CA ILE A 13 -2.07 -12.91 -11.44
C ILE A 13 -3.03 -14.10 -11.25
N PRO A 14 -3.11 -14.74 -10.07
CA PRO A 14 -4.02 -15.85 -9.84
C PRO A 14 -5.46 -15.53 -10.28
N ALA A 15 -6.07 -16.42 -11.05
CA ALA A 15 -7.39 -16.21 -11.63
C ALA A 15 -8.44 -16.12 -10.51
N ARG A 16 -9.05 -14.94 -10.33
CA ARG A 16 -10.07 -14.67 -9.30
C ARG A 16 -11.07 -13.65 -9.82
N LYS A 17 -12.36 -13.86 -9.50
CA LYS A 17 -13.43 -12.91 -9.80
C LYS A 17 -13.07 -11.53 -9.24
N GLY A 18 -13.23 -10.48 -10.06
CA GLY A 18 -12.91 -9.11 -9.68
C GLY A 18 -11.47 -8.65 -9.91
N ASN A 19 -10.56 -9.46 -10.47
CA ASN A 19 -9.18 -9.00 -10.78
C ASN A 19 -9.13 -7.71 -11.62
N ARG A 20 -9.96 -7.59 -12.66
CA ARG A 20 -10.06 -6.37 -13.49
C ARG A 20 -10.45 -5.13 -12.68
N ARG A 21 -11.44 -5.28 -11.79
CA ARG A 21 -11.93 -4.23 -10.88
C ARG A 21 -10.84 -3.81 -9.89
N TRP A 22 -10.13 -4.77 -9.29
CA TRP A 22 -9.04 -4.52 -8.36
C TRP A 22 -7.84 -3.80 -9.02
N LEU A 23 -7.47 -4.17 -10.25
CA LEU A 23 -6.47 -3.42 -11.03
C LEU A 23 -6.93 -1.97 -11.32
N HIS A 24 -8.23 -1.75 -11.54
CA HIS A 24 -8.80 -0.43 -11.78
C HIS A 24 -8.87 0.42 -10.52
N GLU A 25 -9.37 -0.10 -9.40
CA GLU A 25 -9.61 0.66 -8.16
C GLU A 25 -8.34 0.79 -7.32
N THR A 26 -7.68 -0.33 -6.98
CA THR A 26 -6.53 -0.36 -6.07
C THR A 26 -5.26 0.10 -6.79
N VAL A 27 -4.99 -0.43 -7.98
CA VAL A 27 -3.75 -0.12 -8.73
C VAL A 27 -3.92 1.13 -9.63
N ARG A 28 -5.15 1.63 -9.81
CA ARG A 28 -5.50 2.80 -10.65
C ARG A 28 -5.08 2.63 -12.13
N ILE A 29 -5.41 1.48 -12.71
CA ILE A 29 -5.15 1.15 -14.12
C ILE A 29 -6.47 1.22 -14.90
N ARG A 30 -6.61 2.21 -15.79
CA ARG A 30 -7.86 2.45 -16.55
C ARG A 30 -8.21 1.31 -17.51
N SER A 31 -7.24 0.84 -18.29
CA SER A 31 -7.45 -0.13 -19.37
C SER A 31 -6.47 -1.30 -19.28
N PRO A 32 -6.58 -2.17 -18.25
CA PRO A 32 -5.73 -3.36 -18.14
C PRO A 32 -6.08 -4.35 -19.26
N GLN A 33 -5.08 -4.78 -20.02
CA GLN A 33 -5.24 -5.79 -21.06
C GLN A 33 -4.94 -7.17 -20.47
N LEU A 34 -5.71 -8.18 -20.86
CA LEU A 34 -5.52 -9.58 -20.47
C LEU A 34 -5.33 -10.39 -21.75
N ASP A 35 -4.17 -11.04 -21.87
CA ASP A 35 -3.84 -11.97 -22.95
C ASP A 35 -3.49 -13.33 -22.31
N GLY A 36 -4.25 -14.37 -22.67
CA GLY A 36 -4.20 -15.67 -22.00
C GLY A 36 -4.33 -15.54 -20.47
N ASP A 37 -3.26 -15.89 -19.75
CA ASP A 37 -3.16 -15.80 -18.28
C ASP A 37 -2.39 -14.57 -17.76
N ARG A 38 -2.11 -13.59 -18.63
CA ARG A 38 -1.18 -12.48 -18.37
C ARG A 38 -1.82 -11.12 -18.57
N TRP A 39 -1.64 -10.26 -17.58
CA TRP A 39 -2.06 -8.87 -17.64
C TRP A 39 -0.92 -8.00 -18.16
N THR A 40 -1.18 -7.20 -19.18
CA THR A 40 -0.23 -6.21 -19.71
C THR A 40 -0.61 -4.82 -19.21
N LEU A 41 0.31 -4.18 -18.49
CA LEU A 41 0.04 -3.04 -17.60
C LEU A 41 1.09 -1.92 -17.78
N PRO A 42 0.73 -0.62 -17.63
CA PRO A 42 1.68 0.49 -17.77
C PRO A 42 2.89 0.39 -16.83
N ARG A 43 4.11 0.73 -17.31
CA ARG A 43 5.36 0.61 -16.50
C ARG A 43 5.25 1.31 -15.14
N ASN A 44 4.76 2.55 -15.14
CA ASN A 44 4.55 3.38 -13.95
C ASN A 44 3.51 2.85 -12.94
N CYS A 45 2.90 1.68 -13.17
CA CYS A 45 2.08 1.00 -12.16
C CYS A 45 2.87 0.06 -11.26
N LEU A 46 4.12 -0.31 -11.61
CA LEU A 46 4.89 -1.39 -10.97
C LEU A 46 4.89 -1.29 -9.44
N THR A 47 5.27 -0.15 -8.86
CA THR A 47 5.30 0.05 -7.40
C THR A 47 3.93 -0.16 -6.75
N ARG A 48 2.86 0.39 -7.33
CA ARG A 48 1.47 0.21 -6.84
C ARG A 48 1.01 -1.24 -6.98
N LEU A 49 1.42 -1.91 -8.04
CA LEU A 49 1.07 -3.30 -8.33
C LEU A 49 1.80 -4.28 -7.40
N VAL A 50 3.07 -4.01 -7.07
CA VAL A 50 3.85 -4.74 -6.06
C VAL A 50 3.20 -4.62 -4.68
N ILE A 51 2.97 -3.39 -4.21
CA ILE A 51 2.27 -3.09 -2.94
C ILE A 51 0.94 -3.86 -2.87
N ALA A 52 0.05 -3.64 -3.84
CA ALA A 52 -1.26 -4.27 -3.83
C ALA A 52 -1.20 -5.81 -3.94
N ALA A 53 -0.20 -6.37 -4.62
CA ALA A 53 -0.03 -7.82 -4.68
C ALA A 53 0.45 -8.41 -3.35
N ILE A 54 1.33 -7.72 -2.62
CA ILE A 54 1.72 -8.13 -1.27
C ILE A 54 0.52 -8.04 -0.33
N ASP A 55 -0.26 -6.95 -0.37
CA ASP A 55 -1.52 -6.81 0.39
C ASP A 55 -2.50 -7.98 0.16
N ARG A 56 -2.57 -8.47 -1.09
CA ARG A 56 -3.60 -9.42 -1.55
C ARG A 56 -3.16 -10.88 -1.53
N TYR A 57 -1.85 -11.15 -1.60
CA TYR A 57 -1.28 -12.49 -1.77
C TYR A 57 -0.11 -12.80 -0.81
N GLY A 58 0.26 -11.86 0.07
CA GLY A 58 1.36 -12.00 1.05
C GLY A 58 2.77 -11.82 0.47
N TYR A 59 2.95 -12.16 -0.81
CA TYR A 59 4.22 -12.01 -1.52
C TYR A 59 4.02 -11.73 -3.02
N VAL A 60 5.08 -11.25 -3.67
CA VAL A 60 5.13 -11.07 -5.12
C VAL A 60 6.52 -11.36 -5.66
N VAL A 61 6.59 -12.23 -6.68
CA VAL A 61 7.81 -12.47 -7.45
C VAL A 61 7.88 -11.44 -8.58
N VAL A 62 8.98 -10.70 -8.66
CA VAL A 62 9.24 -9.66 -9.67
C VAL A 62 10.52 -10.01 -10.43
N CYS A 63 10.33 -10.51 -11.66
CA CYS A 63 11.40 -10.71 -12.62
C CYS A 63 11.66 -9.39 -13.38
N ARG A 64 12.90 -9.03 -13.64
CA ARG A 64 13.26 -7.78 -14.34
C ARG A 64 14.43 -7.98 -15.29
N ASP A 65 14.38 -7.30 -16.43
CA ASP A 65 15.43 -7.34 -17.43
C ASP A 65 16.18 -6.00 -17.45
N MET A 66 17.51 -6.06 -17.42
CA MET A 66 18.40 -4.90 -17.28
C MET A 66 19.57 -5.03 -18.26
N SER A 67 20.23 -3.93 -18.61
CA SER A 67 21.50 -4.03 -19.37
C SER A 67 22.65 -4.46 -18.47
N THR A 68 23.56 -5.30 -18.99
CA THR A 68 24.85 -5.62 -18.35
C THR A 68 25.71 -4.39 -18.04
N LEU A 69 25.53 -3.31 -18.81
CA LEU A 69 26.31 -2.07 -18.73
C LEU A 69 25.73 -1.02 -17.77
N SER A 70 24.53 -1.23 -17.23
CA SER A 70 23.88 -0.20 -16.40
C SER A 70 24.60 -0.06 -15.05
N ARG A 71 24.91 1.18 -14.66
CA ARG A 71 25.49 1.52 -13.35
C ARG A 71 24.47 2.34 -12.54
N CYS A 72 24.60 2.36 -11.23
CA CYS A 72 23.78 3.22 -10.38
C CYS A 72 24.05 4.69 -10.70
N THR A 73 23.01 5.44 -11.03
CA THR A 73 23.05 6.91 -11.07
C THR A 73 22.70 7.46 -9.68
N ARG A 74 22.99 8.74 -9.43
CA ARG A 74 22.57 9.40 -8.18
C ARG A 74 21.05 9.35 -7.96
N ALA A 75 20.27 9.50 -9.03
CA ALA A 75 18.82 9.35 -8.98
C ALA A 75 18.34 7.92 -8.61
N CYS A 76 19.15 6.88 -8.86
CA CYS A 76 18.91 5.53 -8.36
C CYS A 76 19.27 5.42 -6.87
N LEU A 77 20.41 5.97 -6.43
CA LEU A 77 20.81 5.96 -5.02
C LEU A 77 19.80 6.72 -4.13
N GLU A 78 19.21 7.79 -4.65
CA GLU A 78 18.21 8.63 -3.98
C GLU A 78 16.76 8.14 -4.17
N ALA A 79 16.52 7.07 -4.95
CA ALA A 79 15.17 6.56 -5.21
C ALA A 79 14.57 5.86 -3.99
N THR A 80 13.32 6.22 -3.65
CA THR A 80 12.55 5.63 -2.53
C THR A 80 11.55 4.57 -2.98
N GLY A 81 11.43 4.33 -4.29
CA GLY A 81 10.53 3.34 -4.87
C GLY A 81 11.25 2.08 -5.33
N VAL A 82 10.48 1.03 -5.67
CA VAL A 82 11.04 -0.20 -6.23
C VAL A 82 11.45 -0.09 -7.70
N ASP A 83 11.16 1.01 -8.40
CA ASP A 83 11.43 1.14 -9.84
C ASP A 83 12.92 1.46 -10.08
N CYS A 84 13.67 0.53 -10.67
CA CYS A 84 15.03 0.80 -11.15
C CYS A 84 15.34 0.03 -12.43
N ASP A 85 16.03 0.72 -13.33
CA ASP A 85 16.59 0.18 -14.58
C ASP A 85 18.09 -0.17 -14.45
N CYS A 86 18.60 -0.17 -13.22
CA CYS A 86 20.00 -0.27 -12.83
C CYS A 86 20.42 -1.69 -12.37
N SER A 87 21.69 -2.05 -12.58
CA SER A 87 22.23 -3.37 -12.22
C SER A 87 22.20 -3.72 -10.73
N CYS A 88 22.04 -2.76 -9.81
CA CYS A 88 22.00 -3.05 -8.36
C CYS A 88 20.68 -3.66 -7.87
N LEU A 89 19.68 -3.87 -8.73
CA LEU A 89 18.39 -4.46 -8.35
C LEU A 89 17.58 -3.63 -7.32
N GLY A 90 17.94 -2.36 -7.13
CA GLY A 90 17.43 -1.52 -6.05
C GLY A 90 18.10 -1.76 -4.68
N VAL A 91 19.14 -2.59 -4.58
CA VAL A 91 19.88 -2.87 -3.32
C VAL A 91 20.63 -1.63 -2.79
N HIS A 92 20.87 -0.62 -3.64
CA HIS A 92 21.49 0.65 -3.26
C HIS A 92 20.53 1.84 -3.35
N HIS A 93 19.23 1.60 -3.52
CA HIS A 93 18.22 2.62 -3.24
C HIS A 93 18.29 2.95 -1.75
N GLY A 94 18.23 4.24 -1.42
CA GLY A 94 18.58 4.84 -0.12
C GLY A 94 18.56 3.88 1.07
N ALA A 95 19.69 3.84 1.79
CA ALA A 95 19.95 2.93 2.93
C ALA A 95 18.87 2.94 4.02
N ASP A 96 18.01 3.96 4.03
CA ASP A 96 16.88 4.16 4.94
C ASP A 96 15.51 3.93 4.26
N SER A 97 15.41 3.03 3.28
CA SER A 97 14.13 2.63 2.67
C SER A 97 13.31 1.75 3.63
N HIS A 98 12.79 2.39 4.69
CA HIS A 98 11.87 1.84 5.69
C HIS A 98 10.49 1.49 5.11
N GLY A 99 10.45 0.59 4.13
CA GLY A 99 9.23 -0.02 3.62
C GLY A 99 8.72 -1.12 4.55
N TRP A 100 7.39 -1.30 4.60
CA TRP A 100 6.73 -2.40 5.32
C TRP A 100 6.86 -3.76 4.59
N PHE A 101 7.39 -3.74 3.37
CA PHE A 101 7.73 -4.92 2.59
C PHE A 101 9.24 -4.93 2.35
N GLU A 102 9.83 -6.12 2.40
CA GLU A 102 11.25 -6.33 2.16
C GLU A 102 11.48 -7.36 1.04
N ARG A 103 12.75 -7.54 0.68
CA ARG A 103 13.17 -8.61 -0.22
C ARG A 103 13.30 -9.91 0.58
N VAL A 104 12.30 -10.78 0.45
CA VAL A 104 12.23 -12.07 1.15
C VAL A 104 12.92 -13.14 0.29
N GLY A 105 14.26 -13.13 0.28
CA GLY A 105 15.08 -14.16 -0.36
C GLY A 105 16.23 -13.63 -1.25
N GLU A 106 17.06 -14.56 -1.74
CA GLU A 106 18.14 -14.23 -2.67
C GLU A 106 17.61 -13.83 -4.05
N ALA A 107 18.29 -12.86 -4.68
CA ALA A 107 17.95 -12.43 -6.03
C ALA A 107 18.71 -13.29 -7.05
N MET A 108 18.00 -14.18 -7.73
CA MET A 108 18.58 -14.97 -8.81
C MET A 108 18.86 -14.07 -10.01
N VAL A 109 20.10 -14.06 -10.50
CA VAL A 109 20.49 -13.31 -11.70
C VAL A 109 20.95 -14.28 -12.77
N ALA A 110 20.23 -14.31 -13.90
CA ALA A 110 20.63 -15.00 -15.11
C ALA A 110 21.26 -14.00 -16.09
N ASP A 111 22.44 -14.32 -16.61
CA ASP A 111 23.04 -13.57 -17.72
C ASP A 111 22.50 -14.12 -19.05
N LEU A 112 21.98 -13.23 -19.90
CA LEU A 112 21.38 -13.52 -21.20
C LEU A 112 22.11 -12.75 -22.32
N GLY A 113 23.40 -12.43 -22.13
CA GLY A 113 24.23 -11.68 -23.08
C GLY A 113 24.17 -10.18 -22.81
N GLU A 114 23.48 -9.40 -23.63
CA GLU A 114 23.33 -7.95 -23.38
C GLU A 114 22.40 -7.62 -22.20
N ILE A 115 21.61 -8.60 -21.77
CA ILE A 115 20.57 -8.47 -20.75
C ILE A 115 20.90 -9.35 -19.55
N LYS A 116 20.86 -8.79 -18.34
CA LYS A 116 20.75 -9.57 -17.10
C LYS A 116 19.30 -9.62 -16.67
N ARG A 117 18.79 -10.81 -16.39
CA ARG A 117 17.46 -11.02 -15.78
C ARG A 117 17.62 -11.30 -14.30
N ALA A 118 17.07 -10.43 -13.46
CA ALA A 118 17.01 -10.62 -12.03
C ALA A 118 15.61 -11.06 -11.58
N VAL A 119 15.53 -11.96 -10.61
CA VAL A 119 14.28 -12.38 -9.97
C VAL A 119 14.35 -12.00 -8.51
N VAL A 120 13.46 -11.11 -8.06
CA VAL A 120 13.36 -10.66 -6.67
C VAL A 120 12.01 -11.08 -6.11
N VAL A 121 12.00 -11.70 -4.93
CA VAL A 121 10.77 -11.95 -4.17
C VAL A 121 10.61 -10.82 -3.16
N TYR A 122 9.46 -10.16 -3.17
CA TYR A 122 9.08 -9.20 -2.14
C TYR A 122 7.96 -9.80 -1.28
N GLY A 123 8.00 -9.56 0.03
CA GLY A 123 7.00 -10.01 1.01
C GLY A 123 6.89 -9.05 2.19
N ALA A 124 5.91 -9.27 3.07
CA ALA A 124 5.64 -8.41 4.21
C ALA A 124 6.51 -8.77 5.43
N GLN A 125 7.21 -7.77 5.98
CA GLN A 125 8.21 -7.83 7.07
C GLN A 125 9.12 -9.09 7.04
N GLY A 126 9.62 -9.66 8.16
CA GLY A 126 9.19 -9.58 9.57
C GLY A 126 10.17 -8.93 10.57
N ASP A 127 10.08 -9.15 11.89
CA ASP A 127 9.41 -10.17 12.70
C ASP A 127 8.64 -9.55 13.91
N SER A 128 7.88 -10.38 14.64
CA SER A 128 7.31 -10.19 15.99
C SER A 128 6.24 -9.11 16.25
N ALA A 129 6.14 -8.05 15.46
CA ALA A 129 5.04 -7.06 15.60
C ALA A 129 4.70 -6.31 14.29
N GLN A 130 4.55 -7.04 13.18
CA GLN A 130 4.12 -6.42 11.92
C GLN A 130 2.78 -5.67 12.10
N PRO A 131 2.67 -4.40 11.65
CA PRO A 131 1.42 -3.64 11.78
C PRO A 131 0.31 -4.28 10.94
N VAL A 132 -0.76 -4.73 11.59
CA VAL A 132 -1.85 -5.45 10.91
C VAL A 132 -2.87 -4.49 10.29
N ILE A 133 -3.70 -4.99 9.36
CA ILE A 133 -4.87 -4.24 8.89
C ILE A 133 -5.85 -4.09 10.06
N TYR A 134 -6.22 -2.86 10.37
CA TYR A 134 -7.28 -2.54 11.34
C TYR A 134 -8.64 -2.97 10.77
N ASN A 135 -9.41 -3.72 11.54
CA ASN A 135 -10.71 -4.28 11.13
C ASN A 135 -11.90 -3.57 11.79
N GLY A 136 -11.66 -2.52 12.58
CA GLY A 136 -12.70 -1.82 13.33
C GLY A 136 -12.77 -2.21 14.81
N GLU A 137 -11.65 -2.66 15.39
CA GLU A 137 -11.54 -3.16 16.78
C GLU A 137 -11.93 -2.11 17.84
N LEU A 138 -11.91 -0.81 17.49
CA LEU A 138 -12.39 0.30 18.32
C LEU A 138 -13.65 0.96 17.76
N GLY A 139 -14.37 0.30 16.84
CA GLY A 139 -15.65 0.76 16.30
C GLY A 139 -16.64 1.09 17.42
N GLY A 140 -17.27 2.27 17.33
CA GLY A 140 -18.21 2.75 18.35
C GLY A 140 -17.58 3.18 19.69
N ARG A 141 -16.25 3.12 19.86
CA ARG A 141 -15.58 3.70 21.03
C ARG A 141 -15.47 5.22 20.86
N GLN A 142 -15.79 5.97 21.92
CA GLN A 142 -15.44 7.39 21.99
C GLN A 142 -13.94 7.55 22.23
N TYR A 143 -13.33 8.45 21.47
CA TYR A 143 -11.96 8.91 21.65
C TYR A 143 -11.80 9.60 23.00
N ARG A 144 -10.66 9.34 23.64
CA ARG A 144 -10.27 9.90 24.94
C ARG A 144 -8.86 10.44 24.81
N THR A 145 -8.66 11.71 25.12
CA THR A 145 -7.34 12.35 25.10
C THR A 145 -6.46 11.83 26.23
N ASP A 146 -7.05 11.58 27.39
CA ASP A 146 -6.35 11.05 28.55
C ASP A 146 -5.90 9.59 28.35
N PRO A 147 -4.68 9.21 28.82
CA PRO A 147 -4.22 7.82 28.72
C PRO A 147 -5.03 6.82 29.56
N ALA A 148 -5.66 7.26 30.64
CA ALA A 148 -6.41 6.39 31.55
C ALA A 148 -7.69 5.84 30.89
N GLY A 149 -8.45 6.68 30.20
CA GLY A 149 -9.62 6.33 29.38
C GLY A 149 -9.29 5.52 28.12
N ARG A 150 -8.00 5.39 27.78
CA ARG A 150 -7.48 4.48 26.73
C ARG A 150 -6.82 3.23 27.30
N ARG A 151 -6.96 2.93 28.59
CA ARG A 151 -6.46 1.68 29.20
C ARG A 151 -7.06 0.47 28.46
N GLY A 152 -6.18 -0.44 28.03
CA GLY A 152 -6.57 -1.63 27.26
C GLY A 152 -6.77 -1.40 25.75
N TRP A 153 -6.59 -0.18 25.24
CA TRP A 153 -6.59 0.05 23.80
C TRP A 153 -5.27 -0.45 23.18
N PRO A 154 -5.31 -1.06 21.99
CA PRO A 154 -4.09 -1.33 21.24
C PRO A 154 -3.39 0.00 20.85
N ALA A 155 -2.07 0.00 20.85
CA ALA A 155 -1.29 1.12 20.31
C ALA A 155 -1.61 1.30 18.82
N ALA A 156 -1.75 2.54 18.33
CA ALA A 156 -2.03 2.80 16.91
C ALA A 156 -0.97 2.16 16.00
N ALA A 157 0.30 2.17 16.41
CA ALA A 157 1.42 1.56 15.68
C ALA A 157 1.32 0.03 15.51
N ARG A 158 0.42 -0.66 16.23
CA ARG A 158 0.07 -2.08 15.98
C ARG A 158 -0.66 -2.26 14.64
N PHE A 159 -1.14 -1.18 14.02
CA PHE A 159 -1.88 -1.21 12.77
C PHE A 159 -1.16 -0.44 11.67
N ILE A 160 -1.28 -0.92 10.44
CA ILE A 160 -0.90 -0.16 9.26
C ILE A 160 -1.85 1.05 9.12
N CYS A 161 -1.35 2.20 8.65
CA CYS A 161 -2.16 3.39 8.44
C CYS A 161 -3.29 3.13 7.44
N ALA A 162 -4.54 3.19 7.89
CA ALA A 162 -5.75 2.95 7.09
C ALA A 162 -5.86 3.84 5.84
N GLY A 163 -5.28 5.04 5.89
CA GLY A 163 -5.24 6.00 4.78
C GLY A 163 -4.27 5.63 3.66
N CYS A 164 -3.02 5.28 4.00
CA CYS A 164 -1.98 5.06 2.99
C CYS A 164 -1.61 3.59 2.74
N LEU A 165 -1.87 2.68 3.69
CA LEU A 165 -1.35 1.31 3.72
C LEU A 165 0.16 1.21 3.40
N SER A 166 0.95 2.22 3.78
CA SER A 166 2.38 2.30 3.43
C SER A 166 3.32 2.49 4.62
N GLU A 167 2.79 2.70 5.82
CA GLU A 167 3.57 2.89 7.05
C GLU A 167 2.70 2.53 8.27
N PRO A 168 3.29 2.18 9.43
CA PRO A 168 2.53 1.97 10.65
C PRO A 168 1.87 3.28 11.10
N ALA A 169 0.66 3.19 11.63
CA ALA A 169 -0.03 4.34 12.17
C ALA A 169 0.70 4.95 13.39
N ARG A 170 0.30 6.18 13.72
CA ARG A 170 0.85 6.99 14.81
C ARG A 170 -0.24 7.53 15.72
N VAL A 171 -1.44 7.77 15.18
CA VAL A 171 -2.57 8.39 15.88
C VAL A 171 -3.87 7.62 15.63
N TRP A 172 -4.80 7.75 16.58
CA TRP A 172 -6.19 7.34 16.42
C TRP A 172 -7.00 8.52 15.91
N ASP A 173 -7.46 8.41 14.66
CA ASP A 173 -8.35 9.37 14.04
C ASP A 173 -9.79 9.21 14.56
N HIS A 174 -10.52 10.30 14.72
CA HIS A 174 -11.84 10.32 15.36
C HIS A 174 -12.73 11.43 14.79
N CYS A 175 -14.05 11.24 14.86
CA CYS A 175 -15.03 12.26 14.52
C CYS A 175 -14.95 13.43 15.51
N HIS A 176 -14.75 14.65 15.03
CA HIS A 176 -14.69 15.83 15.89
C HIS A 176 -16.07 16.26 16.42
N THR A 177 -17.16 15.95 15.70
CA THR A 177 -18.54 16.22 16.17
C THR A 177 -18.97 15.30 17.31
N HIS A 178 -18.78 13.99 17.13
CA HIS A 178 -19.35 12.96 18.02
C HIS A 178 -18.32 12.20 18.87
N GLY A 179 -17.03 12.49 18.68
CA GLY A 179 -15.92 11.88 19.41
C GLY A 179 -15.58 10.43 19.03
N PHE A 180 -16.35 9.74 18.18
CA PHE A 180 -16.10 8.31 17.90
C PHE A 180 -14.82 8.06 17.08
N VAL A 181 -14.04 7.04 17.48
CA VAL A 181 -12.85 6.59 16.75
C VAL A 181 -13.24 6.07 15.37
N ARG A 182 -12.50 6.51 14.34
CA ARG A 182 -12.68 6.08 12.95
C ARG A 182 -11.66 5.00 12.57
N ALA A 183 -10.36 5.34 12.60
CA ALA A 183 -9.29 4.48 12.13
C ALA A 183 -7.90 4.87 12.70
N PRO A 184 -6.88 4.00 12.61
CA PRO A 184 -5.50 4.36 12.91
C PRO A 184 -4.82 4.96 11.67
N LEU A 185 -4.24 6.15 11.80
CA LEU A 185 -3.58 6.89 10.71
C LEU A 185 -2.13 7.26 11.08
N CYS A 186 -1.28 7.44 10.06
CA CYS A 186 -0.02 8.16 10.19
C CYS A 186 -0.26 9.68 10.21
N ASN A 187 0.72 10.46 10.65
CA ASN A 187 0.58 11.92 10.81
C ASN A 187 0.22 12.62 9.49
N THR A 188 0.86 12.24 8.39
CA THR A 188 0.59 12.78 7.03
C THR A 188 -0.82 12.45 6.54
N CYS A 189 -1.40 11.33 6.98
CA CYS A 189 -2.77 10.97 6.66
C CYS A 189 -3.78 11.67 7.60
N ASN A 190 -3.43 11.83 8.88
CA ASN A 190 -4.32 12.45 9.85
C ASN A 190 -4.72 13.89 9.48
N THR A 191 -3.95 14.59 8.64
CA THR A 191 -4.24 15.96 8.19
C THR A 191 -5.14 16.09 6.95
N ARG A 192 -5.42 15.02 6.18
CA ARG A 192 -6.17 15.10 4.90
C ARG A 192 -7.60 14.56 4.98
N HIS A 193 -8.39 14.70 3.91
CA HIS A 193 -9.68 14.02 3.75
C HIS A 193 -9.51 12.69 3.00
N TRP A 194 -10.41 11.75 3.28
CA TRP A 194 -10.33 10.34 2.86
C TRP A 194 -11.61 9.92 2.17
N GLY A 195 -11.50 9.05 1.17
CA GLY A 195 -12.65 8.35 0.59
C GLY A 195 -12.72 6.88 1.00
N GLY A 196 -13.89 6.47 1.47
CA GLY A 196 -14.36 5.08 1.44
C GLY A 196 -13.49 4.03 2.13
N TRP A 197 -12.82 4.36 3.24
CA TRP A 197 -12.02 3.35 3.96
C TRP A 197 -12.89 2.14 4.35
N GLN A 198 -12.47 0.93 3.96
CA GLN A 198 -13.09 -0.34 4.38
C GLN A 198 -12.01 -1.44 4.44
N PRO A 199 -11.85 -2.16 5.57
CA PRO A 199 -10.82 -3.20 5.74
C PRO A 199 -10.79 -4.21 4.59
N GLN A 200 -11.96 -4.66 4.14
CA GLN A 200 -12.13 -5.64 3.06
C GLN A 200 -11.82 -5.12 1.64
N HIS A 201 -11.68 -3.81 1.44
CA HIS A 201 -11.41 -3.19 0.14
C HIS A 201 -10.03 -2.52 0.02
N GLY A 202 -9.28 -2.44 1.14
CA GLY A 202 -7.92 -1.92 1.16
C GLY A 202 -7.83 -0.39 1.28
N ARG A 203 -6.84 0.19 0.60
CA ARG A 203 -6.40 1.58 0.80
C ARG A 203 -7.50 2.60 0.53
N ALA A 204 -7.80 3.43 1.52
CA ALA A 204 -8.65 4.60 1.33
C ALA A 204 -8.01 5.55 0.30
N ALA A 205 -8.76 5.99 -0.71
CA ALA A 205 -8.23 6.94 -1.67
C ALA A 205 -8.04 8.31 -0.98
N PRO A 206 -6.84 8.92 -0.98
CA PRO A 206 -6.69 10.31 -0.59
C PRO A 206 -7.51 11.18 -1.56
N SER A 207 -8.33 12.06 -1.03
CA SER A 207 -9.19 12.97 -1.80
C SER A 207 -8.87 14.43 -1.45
N SER A 208 -8.82 15.29 -2.46
CA SER A 208 -8.81 16.76 -2.26
C SER A 208 -10.18 17.30 -1.89
N ASN A 209 -11.24 16.57 -2.26
CA ASN A 209 -12.62 16.95 -2.01
C ASN A 209 -13.13 16.23 -0.75
N LEU A 210 -14.05 16.88 -0.03
CA LEU A 210 -14.73 16.27 1.11
C LEU A 210 -15.57 15.08 0.64
N ASP A 211 -15.10 13.86 0.91
CA ASP A 211 -15.86 12.63 0.71
C ASP A 211 -16.50 12.21 2.04
N SER A 212 -17.84 12.22 2.08
CA SER A 212 -18.61 11.92 3.28
C SER A 212 -18.63 10.43 3.64
N SER A 213 -18.21 9.54 2.74
CA SER A 213 -18.14 8.09 3.00
C SER A 213 -17.15 7.72 4.10
N TYR A 214 -16.14 8.55 4.35
CA TYR A 214 -15.22 8.41 5.48
C TYR A 214 -15.89 8.63 6.84
N TYR A 215 -16.92 9.48 6.92
CA TYR A 215 -17.66 9.70 8.15
C TYR A 215 -18.54 8.51 8.56
N ARG A 216 -18.81 7.54 7.67
CA ARG A 216 -19.59 6.33 7.95
C ARG A 216 -19.03 5.45 9.07
N TRP A 217 -17.80 5.69 9.51
CA TRP A 217 -17.19 5.04 10.69
C TRP A 217 -17.61 5.67 12.02
N CYS A 218 -18.26 6.82 12.00
CA CYS A 218 -18.99 7.35 13.14
C CYS A 218 -20.38 6.67 13.22
N PRO A 219 -20.75 6.02 14.34
CA PRO A 219 -22.07 5.40 14.51
C PRO A 219 -23.25 6.35 14.29
N ARG A 220 -23.07 7.65 14.58
CA ARG A 220 -24.08 8.71 14.42
C ARG A 220 -24.03 9.41 13.05
N TYR A 221 -23.36 8.83 12.07
CA TYR A 221 -23.28 9.43 10.74
C TYR A 221 -24.59 9.24 9.98
N GLY A 222 -25.31 10.35 9.77
CA GLY A 222 -26.59 10.36 9.04
C GLY A 222 -27.83 10.23 9.93
N ASP A 223 -27.68 10.24 11.26
CA ASP A 223 -28.82 10.40 12.18
C ASP A 223 -29.42 11.81 12.01
N GLU A 224 -30.70 11.89 11.64
CA GLU A 224 -31.40 13.16 11.38
C GLU A 224 -31.53 14.07 12.62
N GLY A 225 -31.37 13.50 13.82
CA GLY A 225 -31.38 14.22 15.10
C GLY A 225 -30.00 14.67 15.61
N GLU A 226 -28.91 14.37 14.89
CA GLU A 226 -27.54 14.65 15.34
C GLU A 226 -26.81 15.61 14.36
N PRO A 227 -25.88 16.46 14.86
CA PRO A 227 -25.13 17.38 14.01
C PRO A 227 -24.23 16.64 12.99
N PRO A 228 -24.00 17.20 11.80
CA PRO A 228 -23.20 16.54 10.77
C PRO A 228 -21.74 16.30 11.22
N CYS A 229 -21.19 15.15 10.84
CA CYS A 229 -19.81 14.79 11.14
C CYS A 229 -18.81 15.75 10.44
N SER A 230 -17.89 16.33 11.21
CA SER A 230 -16.89 17.29 10.72
C SER A 230 -15.45 16.76 10.74
N LYS A 231 -14.63 17.50 9.98
CA LYS A 231 -13.16 17.47 9.88
C LYS A 231 -12.46 18.05 11.10
#